data_AF-A0A0B4EJT3-F1
#
_entry.id   AF-A0A0B4EJT3-F1
#
_cell.length_a   1.000
_cell.length_b   1.000
_cell.length_c   1.000
_cell.angle_alpha   90.00
_cell.angle_beta   90.00
_cell.angle_gamma   90.00
#
_symmetry.space_group_name_H-M   'P 1'
#
loop_
_entity.id
_entity.type
_entity.pdbx_description
1 polymer ?
#
loop_
_entity_poly.entity_id
_entity_poly.type
_entity_poly.pdbx_seq_one_letter_code
_entity_poly.pdbx_strand_id
1 'polypeptide(L)'
;MSKIKRELQSYRCTLEILSPIHIGSGQTLYPDNYIIQKENSTYYRISFADYFQKLQVKEREELIQLLEQGDTIKIRNFIHKNYKEKYGYIYKGKISQKVLKDYIDKFSGTNKKMKIKLLRLRKP
;
A
#
# COMPACT_ATOMS: atom_id res chain seq x y z
N MET A 1 -15.81 -58.30 -7.87
CA MET A 1 -14.98 -57.10 -7.59
C MET A 1 -15.84 -56.04 -6.90
N SER A 2 -15.67 -55.87 -5.58
CA SER A 2 -16.42 -54.86 -4.79
C SER A 2 -15.78 -53.48 -4.99
N LYS A 3 -16.55 -52.50 -5.48
CA LYS A 3 -16.13 -51.10 -5.54
C LYS A 3 -16.29 -50.49 -4.14
N ILE A 4 -15.18 -50.21 -3.47
CA ILE A 4 -15.17 -49.45 -2.21
C ILE A 4 -15.62 -48.02 -2.53
N LYS A 5 -16.87 -47.68 -2.19
CA LYS A 5 -17.34 -46.28 -2.12
C LYS A 5 -16.69 -45.65 -0.90
N ARG A 6 -15.69 -44.78 -1.11
CA ARG A 6 -15.22 -43.89 -0.05
C ARG A 6 -16.16 -42.70 0.00
N GLU A 7 -16.96 -42.61 1.06
CA GLU A 7 -17.78 -41.43 1.32
C GLU A 7 -16.87 -40.30 1.82
N LEU A 8 -16.94 -39.14 1.17
CA LEU A 8 -16.20 -37.94 1.57
C LEU A 8 -16.86 -37.33 2.80
N GLN A 9 -16.17 -37.38 3.94
CA GLN A 9 -16.59 -36.67 5.15
C GLN A 9 -16.29 -35.18 5.00
N SER A 10 -17.27 -34.34 5.29
CA SER A 10 -17.17 -32.88 5.24
C SER A 10 -17.36 -32.29 6.63
N TYR A 11 -16.57 -31.26 6.96
CA TYR A 11 -16.62 -30.60 8.25
C TYR A 11 -16.78 -29.09 8.09
N ARG A 12 -17.53 -28.48 9.00
CA ARG A 12 -17.60 -27.03 9.15
C ARG A 12 -16.70 -26.60 10.30
N CYS A 13 -15.71 -25.78 10.00
CA CYS A 13 -14.80 -25.21 10.99
C CYS A 13 -15.08 -23.72 11.17
N THR A 14 -15.13 -23.27 12.41
CA THR A 14 -15.17 -21.84 12.78
C THR A 14 -13.80 -21.45 13.30
N LEU A 15 -13.23 -20.37 12.77
CA LEU A 15 -11.92 -19.87 13.14
C LEU A 15 -12.05 -18.53 13.86
N GLU A 16 -11.39 -18.40 15.00
CA GLU A 16 -11.24 -17.15 15.73
C GLU A 16 -9.80 -16.65 15.61
N ILE A 17 -9.63 -15.38 15.21
CA ILE A 17 -8.33 -14.78 14.98
C ILE A 17 -7.81 -14.17 16.29
N LEU A 18 -6.84 -14.84 16.93
CA LEU A 18 -6.24 -14.38 18.19
C LEU A 18 -4.97 -13.53 18.01
N SER A 19 -4.43 -13.46 16.79
CA SER A 19 -3.25 -12.68 16.46
C SER A 19 -3.29 -12.21 15.00
N PRO A 20 -2.48 -11.21 14.59
CA PRO A 20 -2.47 -10.75 13.20
C PRO A 20 -2.11 -11.88 12.21
N ILE A 21 -3.02 -12.16 11.28
CA ILE A 21 -2.82 -13.14 10.20
C ILE A 21 -2.50 -12.40 8.90
N HIS A 22 -1.44 -12.83 8.21
CA HIS A 22 -1.12 -12.38 6.86
C HIS A 22 -1.13 -13.57 5.91
N ILE A 23 -2.15 -13.61 5.03
CA ILE A 23 -2.22 -14.55 3.91
C ILE A 23 -1.78 -13.77 2.66
N GLY A 24 -0.58 -14.07 2.17
CA GLY A 24 -0.02 -13.39 1.02
C GLY A 24 -0.61 -13.90 -0.30
N SER A 25 -0.94 -12.99 -1.20
CA SER A 25 -1.31 -13.32 -2.59
C SER A 25 -0.10 -13.55 -3.51
N GLY A 26 1.12 -13.36 -3.00
CA GLY A 26 2.35 -13.31 -3.78
C GLY A 26 2.61 -11.96 -4.47
N GLN A 27 1.63 -11.06 -4.49
CA GLN A 27 1.79 -9.72 -5.07
C GLN A 27 2.58 -8.79 -4.13
N THR A 28 3.38 -7.91 -4.72
CA THR A 28 4.14 -6.89 -4.00
C THR A 28 3.46 -5.53 -4.11
N LEU A 29 3.39 -4.82 -2.99
CA LEU A 29 2.92 -3.43 -2.97
C LEU A 29 4.09 -2.49 -3.27
N TYR A 30 3.96 -1.73 -4.37
CA TYR A 30 4.97 -0.76 -4.76
C TYR A 30 4.76 0.63 -4.11
N PRO A 31 5.81 1.46 -3.98
CA PRO A 31 5.74 2.78 -3.35
C PRO A 31 4.71 3.78 -3.90
N ASP A 32 4.35 3.63 -5.16
CA ASP A 32 3.36 4.41 -5.93
C ASP A 32 1.93 3.88 -5.76
N ASN A 33 1.77 2.70 -5.15
CA ASN A 33 0.49 2.05 -4.91
C ASN A 33 -0.15 2.43 -3.57
N TYR A 34 0.54 3.23 -2.75
CA TYR A 34 0.02 3.66 -1.46
C TYR A 34 0.55 5.01 -1.00
N ILE A 35 -0.18 5.63 -0.07
CA ILE A 35 0.17 6.91 0.55
C ILE A 35 -0.06 6.80 2.06
N ILE A 36 0.80 7.44 2.85
CA ILE A 36 0.64 7.54 4.31
C ILE A 36 0.54 9.00 4.70
N GLN A 37 -0.65 9.47 5.06
CA GLN A 37 -0.83 10.84 5.57
C GLN A 37 -0.34 10.93 7.01
N LYS A 38 0.56 11.89 7.26
CA LYS A 38 1.22 12.06 8.56
C LYS A 38 0.26 12.63 9.59
N GLU A 39 -0.57 13.58 9.17
CA GLU A 39 -1.46 14.37 10.02
C GLU A 39 -2.47 13.51 10.75
N ASN A 40 -2.94 12.43 10.12
CA ASN A 40 -3.97 11.55 10.67
C ASN A 40 -3.50 10.10 10.86
N SER A 41 -2.21 9.80 10.62
CA SER A 41 -1.65 8.45 10.73
C SER A 41 -2.47 7.40 9.95
N THR A 42 -2.87 7.75 8.72
CA THR A 42 -3.71 6.89 7.87
C THR A 42 -2.94 6.44 6.64
N TYR A 43 -2.97 5.12 6.43
CA TYR A 43 -2.51 4.50 5.19
C TYR A 43 -3.67 4.43 4.20
N TYR A 44 -3.38 4.71 2.94
CA TYR A 44 -4.30 4.58 1.82
C TYR A 44 -3.68 3.68 0.76
N ARG A 45 -4.36 2.61 0.37
CA ARG A 45 -4.09 1.88 -0.86
C ARG A 45 -4.76 2.64 -2.00
N ILE A 46 -4.00 3.10 -2.98
CA ILE A 46 -4.52 3.93 -4.08
C ILE A 46 -4.32 3.29 -5.45
N SER A 47 -5.22 3.56 -6.38
CA SER A 47 -4.97 3.33 -7.82
C SER A 47 -4.27 4.55 -8.37
N PHE A 48 -3.06 4.38 -8.93
CA PHE A 48 -2.34 5.50 -9.55
C PHE A 48 -3.13 6.06 -10.75
N ALA A 49 -3.78 5.18 -11.53
CA ALA A 49 -4.60 5.58 -12.66
C ALA A 49 -5.79 6.47 -12.22
N ASP A 50 -6.52 6.06 -11.18
CA ASP A 50 -7.68 6.81 -10.68
C ASP A 50 -7.26 8.15 -10.09
N TYR A 51 -6.13 8.16 -9.38
CA TYR A 51 -5.53 9.38 -8.85
C TYR A 51 -5.17 10.34 -9.98
N PHE A 52 -4.46 9.85 -11.00
CA PHE A 52 -4.02 10.63 -12.15
C PHE A 52 -5.19 11.27 -12.91
N GLN A 53 -6.29 10.53 -13.10
CA GLN A 53 -7.49 11.03 -13.79
C GLN A 53 -8.21 12.16 -13.04
N LYS A 54 -8.02 12.27 -11.72
CA LYS A 54 -8.67 13.29 -10.89
C LYS A 54 -7.80 14.51 -10.61
N LEU A 55 -6.54 14.47 -11.04
CA LEU A 55 -5.66 15.65 -10.98
C LEU A 55 -6.16 16.75 -11.91
N GLN A 56 -5.96 17.99 -11.47
CA GLN A 56 -6.15 19.16 -12.33
C GLN A 56 -5.15 19.11 -13.49
N VAL A 57 -5.46 19.81 -14.59
CA VAL A 57 -4.64 19.81 -15.82
C VAL A 57 -3.17 20.15 -15.52
N LYS A 58 -2.92 21.24 -14.77
CA LYS A 58 -1.56 21.65 -14.38
C LYS A 58 -0.82 20.60 -13.54
N GLU A 59 -1.49 20.03 -12.53
CA GLU A 59 -0.92 18.98 -11.68
C GLU A 59 -0.60 17.72 -12.48
N ARG A 60 -1.43 17.40 -13.48
CA ARG A 60 -1.23 16.26 -14.37
C ARG A 60 -0.03 16.47 -15.28
N GLU A 61 0.10 17.65 -15.89
CA GLU A 61 1.26 18.01 -16.73
C GLU A 61 2.57 17.96 -15.94
N GLU A 62 2.59 18.51 -14.71
CA GLU A 62 3.76 18.42 -13.83
C GLU A 62 4.12 16.95 -13.52
N LEU A 63 3.12 16.12 -13.21
CA LEU A 63 3.34 14.70 -12.97
C LEU A 63 3.85 13.95 -14.20
N ILE A 64 3.35 14.27 -15.41
CA ILE A 64 3.86 13.70 -16.68
C ILE A 64 5.33 14.04 -16.85
N GLN A 65 5.73 15.31 -16.67
CA GLN A 65 7.13 15.72 -16.78
C GLN A 65 8.02 14.98 -15.76
N LEU A 66 7.54 14.78 -14.53
CA LEU A 66 8.27 14.02 -13.51
C LEU A 66 8.42 12.53 -13.89
N LEU A 67 7.38 11.94 -14.50
CA LEU A 67 7.41 10.56 -15.00
C LEU A 67 8.41 10.40 -16.14
N GLU A 68 8.45 11.34 -17.10
CA GLU A 68 9.40 11.35 -18.23
C GLU A 68 10.85 11.47 -17.76
N GLN A 69 11.10 12.24 -16.70
CA GLN A 69 12.43 12.36 -16.08
C GLN A 69 12.88 11.08 -15.35
N GLY A 70 11.95 10.17 -15.02
CA GLY A 70 12.24 8.91 -14.33
C GLY A 70 12.69 9.05 -12.87
N ASP A 71 12.56 10.23 -12.26
CA ASP A 71 12.97 10.48 -10.87
C ASP A 71 11.89 10.00 -9.89
N THR A 72 12.00 8.72 -9.50
CA THR A 72 11.04 8.05 -8.61
C THR A 72 10.86 8.73 -7.26
N ILE A 73 11.87 9.45 -6.76
CA ILE A 73 11.78 10.17 -5.49
C ILE A 73 10.92 11.41 -5.67
N LYS A 74 11.16 12.20 -6.72
CA LYS A 74 10.33 13.39 -7.01
C LYS A 74 8.89 13.02 -7.31
N ILE A 75 8.65 11.97 -8.10
CA ILE A 75 7.30 11.46 -8.37
C ILE A 75 6.58 11.13 -7.05
N ARG A 76 7.25 10.38 -6.17
CA ARG A 76 6.68 10.01 -4.87
C ARG A 76 6.38 11.23 -4.00
N ASN A 77 7.28 12.21 -3.96
CA ASN A 77 7.10 13.46 -3.22
C ASN A 77 5.91 14.26 -3.75
N PHE A 78 5.77 14.36 -5.07
CA PHE A 78 4.65 15.02 -5.71
C PHE A 78 3.32 14.38 -5.31
N ILE A 79 3.22 13.05 -5.45
CA ILE A 79 1.99 12.30 -5.11
C ILE A 79 1.64 12.54 -3.63
N HIS A 80 2.63 12.46 -2.75
CA HIS A 80 2.42 12.61 -1.31
C HIS A 80 1.95 14.00 -0.90
N LYS A 81 2.49 15.04 -1.54
CA LYS A 81 2.15 16.43 -1.27
C LYS A 81 0.76 16.77 -1.78
N ASN A 82 0.39 16.26 -2.96
CA ASN A 82 -0.82 16.69 -3.65
C ASN A 82 -2.02 15.78 -3.41
N TYR A 83 -1.83 14.54 -2.96
CA TYR A 83 -2.94 13.62 -2.74
C TYR A 83 -3.93 14.11 -1.68
N LYS A 84 -5.21 14.03 -2.04
CA LYS A 84 -6.36 14.31 -1.17
C LYS A 84 -7.28 13.09 -1.20
N GLU A 85 -7.93 12.79 -0.08
CA GLU A 85 -8.82 11.61 0.02
C GLU A 85 -9.93 11.62 -1.05
N LYS A 86 -10.40 12.80 -1.46
CA LYS A 86 -11.39 12.97 -2.55
C LYS A 86 -10.93 12.40 -3.90
N TYR A 87 -9.63 12.15 -4.09
CA TYR A 87 -9.10 11.49 -5.27
C TYR A 87 -9.30 9.96 -5.24
N GLY A 88 -9.82 9.42 -4.13
CA GLY A 88 -10.24 8.03 -4.00
C GLY A 88 -9.12 7.09 -3.57
N TYR A 89 -9.53 5.95 -3.02
CA TYR A 89 -8.68 4.88 -2.52
C TYR A 89 -9.40 3.54 -2.65
N ILE A 90 -8.64 2.45 -2.72
CA ILE A 90 -9.16 1.08 -2.74
C ILE A 90 -9.56 0.66 -1.33
N TYR A 91 -8.67 0.85 -0.36
CA TYR A 91 -8.96 0.71 1.07
C TYR A 91 -8.03 1.61 1.88
N LYS A 92 -8.44 1.95 3.10
CA LYS A 92 -7.64 2.74 4.04
C LYS A 92 -7.66 2.13 5.43
N GLY A 93 -6.67 2.49 6.26
CA GLY A 93 -6.59 1.99 7.62
C GLY A 93 -5.65 2.80 8.50
N LYS A 94 -5.92 2.79 9.80
CA LYS A 94 -5.04 3.42 10.80
C LYS A 94 -3.76 2.61 10.96
N ILE A 95 -2.63 3.30 10.89
CA ILE A 95 -1.33 2.70 11.17
C ILE A 95 -0.85 3.07 12.57
N SER A 96 0.12 2.31 13.08
CA SER A 96 0.73 2.61 14.37
C SER A 96 1.78 3.72 14.18
N GLN A 97 2.10 4.44 15.25
CA GLN A 97 3.14 5.46 15.20
C GLN A 97 4.51 4.91 14.80
N LYS A 98 4.80 3.66 15.17
CA LYS A 98 6.00 2.94 14.73
C LYS A 98 6.09 2.84 13.20
N VAL A 99 5.00 2.42 12.55
CA VAL A 99 4.94 2.31 11.08
C VAL A 99 5.02 3.69 10.43
N LEU A 100 4.39 4.72 11.02
CA LEU A 100 4.47 6.08 10.51
C LEU A 100 5.91 6.61 10.56
N LYS A 101 6.60 6.41 11.69
CA LYS A 101 8.00 6.80 11.86
C LYS A 101 8.91 6.10 10.85
N ASP A 102 8.80 4.77 10.73
CA ASP A 102 9.56 3.98 9.76
C ASP A 102 9.34 4.45 8.32
N TYR A 103 8.13 4.92 8.00
CA TYR A 103 7.81 5.48 6.70
C TYR A 103 8.48 6.84 6.48
N ILE A 104 8.36 7.75 7.44
CA ILE A 104 8.95 9.10 7.37
C ILE A 104 10.46 9.01 7.22
N ASP A 105 11.13 8.18 8.03
CA ASP A 105 12.59 8.05 8.04
C ASP A 105 13.14 7.52 6.71
N LYS A 106 12.37 6.66 6.02
CA LYS A 106 12.72 6.15 4.67
C LYS A 106 12.44 7.18 3.59
N PHE A 107 11.40 7.99 3.77
CA PHE A 107 10.98 9.01 2.82
C PHE A 107 11.93 10.21 2.81
N SER A 108 12.45 10.62 3.97
CA SER A 108 13.37 11.77 4.12
C SER A 108 14.82 11.47 3.70
N GLY A 109 15.15 10.26 3.28
CA GLY A 109 16.50 9.91 2.81
C GLY A 109 17.59 9.94 3.88
N THR A 110 17.25 10.11 5.16
CA THR A 110 18.21 10.17 6.28
C THR A 110 18.99 8.87 6.46
N ASN A 111 18.51 7.76 5.88
CA ASN A 111 19.27 6.54 5.68
C ASN A 111 19.79 6.43 4.24
N LYS A 112 21.12 6.53 4.08
CA LYS A 112 21.93 6.48 2.83
C LYS A 112 21.74 5.25 1.92
N LYS A 113 20.76 4.40 2.20
CA LYS A 113 20.34 3.27 1.35
C LYS A 113 18.82 3.25 1.34
N MET A 114 18.22 3.81 0.29
CA MET A 114 16.84 3.52 -0.08
C MET A 114 16.76 2.07 -0.57
N LYS A 115 16.97 1.10 0.33
CA LYS A 115 16.59 -0.29 0.05
C LYS A 115 15.07 -0.26 -0.04
N ILE A 116 14.53 -0.64 -1.19
CA ILE A 116 13.11 -0.96 -1.41
C ILE A 116 12.76 -2.10 -0.45
N LYS A 117 12.56 -1.78 0.83
CA LYS A 117 12.17 -2.74 1.85
C LYS A 117 10.67 -2.56 1.97
N LEU A 118 9.94 -3.51 1.38
CA LEU A 118 8.49 -3.65 1.46
C LEU A 118 7.99 -3.16 2.82
N LEU A 119 6.91 -2.39 2.82
CA LEU A 119 6.20 -2.07 4.05
C LEU A 119 5.59 -3.38 4.59
N ARG A 120 6.39 -4.16 5.32
CA ARG A 120 5.89 -5.27 6.11
C ARG A 120 5.14 -4.62 7.27
N LEU A 121 3.81 -4.63 7.19
CA LEU A 121 2.95 -4.28 8.31
C LEU A 121 3.17 -5.30 9.43
N ARG A 122 4.22 -5.11 10.22
CA ARG A 122 4.36 -5.72 11.55
C ARG A 122 3.88 -4.67 12.54
N LYS A 123 2.82 -5.00 13.29
CA LYS A 123 2.37 -4.24 14.45
C LYS A 123 2.77 -5.01 15.73
N PRO A 124 2.84 -4.30 16.88
CA PRO A 124 3.83 -4.45 17.96
C PRO A 124 3.90 -5.84 18.58
#